data_AF-A0A962H965-F1
#
_entry.id   AF-A0A962H965-F1
#
_cell.length_a   1.000
_cell.length_b   1.000
_cell.length_c   1.000
_cell.angle_alpha   90.00
_cell.angle_beta   90.00
_cell.angle_gamma   90.00
#
_symmetry.space_group_name_H-M   'P 1'
#
loop_
_entity.id
_entity.type
_entity.pdbx_description
1 polymer ?
#
loop_
_entity_poly.entity_id
_entity_poly.type
_entity_poly.pdbx_seq_one_letter_code
_entity_poly.pdbx_strand_id
1 'polypeptide(L)'
;MRKLILAVGLLVGSVTASAQSIIVNEFYRGGNLSTGDEWIEVLLLSDLTAIELQGYLVGDSQTATTSKLGAYRFANMAGIASDFPAGTIIVISGDLGPAVDSSYDPAGGDWNLNLRTSGANITTVTAGGDLAATDVVWVDVTATGTAIGIDGVCVNYDSTPGTLGASCQVTVAAPANNSGSVLTGADHTNAAQWSSSVAAGMLTPGLPNGTNNTVFIDGLRAMLAGTPVLSLDSPSVIEGNTGDMPSLLFTATLDIPANGDCIFSAETFDAGGLNEATPNVDYVVSSFPNLTIPDGMQSVQFSVPVIGDDLIEGDEIVTIDIFGEPDACDIFSASNFGTIIDDDVPLPQFVID
;
A
#
# COMPACT_ATOMS: atom_id res chain seq x y z
N MET A 1 3.33 16.23 13.05
CA MET A 1 2.90 15.27 14.09
C MET A 1 3.16 13.90 13.49
N ARG A 2 4.11 13.11 14.03
CA ARG A 2 4.38 11.75 13.54
C ARG A 2 3.09 10.95 13.76
N LYS A 3 2.40 10.51 12.69
CA LYS A 3 1.32 9.51 12.82
C LYS A 3 2.01 8.22 13.23
N LEU A 4 1.96 7.92 14.53
CA LEU A 4 2.35 6.61 15.04
C LEU A 4 1.25 5.64 14.59
N ILE A 5 1.54 4.86 13.56
CA ILE A 5 0.61 3.86 13.04
C ILE A 5 0.59 2.72 14.06
N LEU A 6 -0.52 2.63 14.78
CA LEU A 6 -0.81 1.52 15.68
C LEU A 6 -1.21 0.33 14.80
N ALA A 7 -0.31 -0.65 14.67
CA ALA A 7 -0.60 -1.89 13.95
C ALA A 7 -1.79 -2.59 14.62
N VAL A 8 -2.91 -2.66 13.89
CA VAL A 8 -4.08 -3.48 14.27
C VAL A 8 -3.66 -4.94 14.14
N GLY A 9 -3.82 -5.68 15.23
CA GLY A 9 -3.29 -7.04 15.37
C GLY A 9 -4.04 -8.05 14.51
N LEU A 10 -3.51 -8.34 13.32
CA LEU A 10 -3.66 -9.63 12.67
C LEU A 10 -2.53 -10.54 13.15
N LEU A 11 -2.86 -11.80 13.45
CA LEU A 11 -2.06 -12.78 14.18
C LEU A 11 -0.77 -13.22 13.43
N VAL A 12 0.20 -12.33 13.30
CA VAL A 12 1.60 -12.63 12.96
C VAL A 12 2.42 -12.16 14.16
N GLY A 13 3.30 -13.02 14.69
CA GLY A 13 3.99 -12.81 15.97
C GLY A 13 4.47 -11.37 16.16
N SER A 14 4.15 -10.80 17.32
CA SER A 14 4.38 -9.40 17.71
C SER A 14 5.67 -8.80 17.13
N VAL A 15 5.55 -8.11 15.99
CA VAL A 15 6.61 -7.23 15.49
C VAL A 15 6.47 -5.94 16.30
N THR A 16 7.47 -5.63 17.12
CA THR A 16 7.52 -4.33 17.78
C THR A 16 7.66 -3.26 16.70
N ALA A 17 6.85 -2.19 16.77
CA ALA A 17 6.97 -1.08 15.83
C ALA A 17 8.42 -0.57 15.80
N SER A 18 9.06 -0.69 14.64
CA SER A 18 10.43 -0.19 14.41
C SER A 18 10.45 1.32 14.60
N ALA A 19 11.42 1.85 15.36
CA ALA A 19 11.57 3.29 15.55
C ALA A 19 12.14 3.97 14.28
N GLN A 20 12.77 3.19 13.40
CA GLN A 20 13.37 3.62 12.15
C GLN A 20 12.33 3.76 11.04
N SER A 21 12.36 4.87 10.31
CA SER A 21 11.56 5.10 9.09
C SER A 21 12.13 4.40 7.85
N ILE A 22 13.39 3.97 7.90
CA ILE A 22 14.12 3.35 6.79
C ILE A 22 14.97 2.21 7.32
N ILE A 23 15.00 1.09 6.59
CA ILE A 23 15.86 -0.05 6.91
C ILE A 23 16.65 -0.50 5.68
N VAL A 24 17.72 -1.26 5.88
CA VAL A 24 18.37 -2.02 4.80
C VAL A 24 17.52 -3.26 4.53
N ASN A 25 17.14 -3.48 3.28
CA ASN A 25 16.37 -4.65 2.87
C ASN A 25 17.25 -5.71 2.20
N GLU A 26 18.18 -5.27 1.36
CA GLU A 26 19.06 -6.13 0.59
C GLU A 26 20.35 -5.36 0.23
N PHE A 27 21.46 -6.05 0.02
CA PHE A 27 22.66 -5.44 -0.57
C PHE A 27 23.51 -6.47 -1.29
N TYR A 28 24.25 -6.01 -2.29
CA TYR A 28 25.17 -6.82 -3.09
C TYR A 28 26.61 -6.36 -2.95
N ARG A 29 27.46 -7.32 -2.61
CA ARG A 29 28.91 -7.19 -2.54
C ARG A 29 29.54 -7.72 -3.82
N GLY A 30 30.37 -6.90 -4.45
CA GLY A 30 30.96 -7.20 -5.76
C GLY A 30 32.18 -6.33 -6.04
N GLY A 31 31.95 -5.24 -6.76
CA GLY A 31 32.94 -4.23 -7.15
C GLY A 31 33.02 -3.04 -6.20
N ASN A 32 32.37 -1.92 -6.52
CA ASN A 32 32.31 -0.74 -5.65
C ASN A 32 30.97 0.01 -5.85
N LEU A 33 30.50 0.75 -4.86
CA LEU A 33 29.24 1.52 -4.87
C LEU A 33 29.30 2.82 -5.71
N SER A 34 30.46 3.17 -6.27
CA SER A 34 30.61 4.37 -7.12
C SER A 34 30.49 4.04 -8.62
N THR A 35 31.45 3.32 -9.16
CA THR A 35 31.57 2.97 -10.59
C THR A 35 31.40 1.47 -10.84
N GLY A 36 31.19 0.68 -9.79
CA GLY A 36 31.08 -0.78 -9.87
C GLY A 36 29.64 -1.27 -9.93
N ASP A 37 29.45 -2.54 -9.61
CA ASP A 37 28.18 -3.27 -9.65
C ASP A 37 27.55 -3.45 -8.26
N GLU A 38 28.14 -2.86 -7.21
CA GLU A 38 27.57 -2.91 -5.87
C GLU A 38 26.33 -2.05 -5.75
N TRP A 39 25.46 -2.47 -4.84
CA TRP A 39 24.27 -1.72 -4.51
C TRP A 39 23.77 -2.04 -3.11
N ILE A 40 23.08 -1.05 -2.54
CA ILE A 40 22.37 -1.12 -1.27
C ILE A 40 20.91 -0.85 -1.58
N GLU A 41 20.03 -1.71 -1.09
CA GLU A 41 18.59 -1.53 -1.15
C GLU A 41 18.04 -1.18 0.22
N VAL A 42 17.20 -0.15 0.25
CA VAL A 42 16.50 0.29 1.44
C VAL A 42 14.99 0.16 1.27
N LEU A 43 14.30 -0.10 2.38
CA LEU A 43 12.85 -0.12 2.48
C LEU A 43 12.38 1.00 3.40
N LEU A 44 11.36 1.75 2.98
CA LEU A 44 10.68 2.71 3.84
C LEU A 44 9.63 2.01 4.70
N LEU A 45 9.71 2.19 6.02
CA LEU A 45 8.73 1.66 6.99
C LEU A 45 7.63 2.66 7.34
N SER A 46 7.79 3.92 6.94
CA SER A 46 6.81 4.98 7.12
C SER A 46 6.86 5.92 5.92
N ASP A 47 5.77 6.66 5.69
CA ASP A 47 5.74 7.71 4.69
C ASP A 47 6.80 8.78 4.99
N LEU A 48 7.54 9.17 3.95
CA LEU A 48 8.50 10.26 3.99
C LEU A 48 8.19 11.26 2.89
N THR A 49 8.14 12.54 3.23
CA THR A 49 8.18 13.58 2.20
C THR A 49 9.51 13.53 1.43
N ALA A 50 9.55 14.08 0.22
CA ALA A 50 10.80 14.23 -0.52
C ALA A 50 11.90 14.95 0.27
N ILE A 51 11.54 15.91 1.13
CA ILE A 51 12.48 16.64 1.97
C ILE A 51 13.05 15.75 3.06
N GLU A 52 12.21 14.95 3.73
CA GLU A 52 12.64 14.02 4.76
C GLU A 52 13.55 12.93 4.18
N LEU A 53 13.20 12.36 3.03
CA LEU A 53 14.02 11.35 2.35
C LEU A 53 15.42 11.89 1.98
N GLN A 54 15.51 13.13 1.50
CA GLN A 54 16.81 13.82 1.23
C GLN A 54 17.68 14.04 2.48
N GLY A 55 17.11 13.89 3.68
CA GLY A 55 17.85 13.89 4.93
C GLY A 55 18.77 12.68 5.09
N TYR A 56 18.42 11.55 4.47
CA TYR A 56 19.11 10.28 4.61
C TYR A 56 20.30 10.11 3.65
N LEU A 57 21.25 9.32 4.10
CA LEU A 57 22.39 8.83 3.34
C LEU A 57 22.53 7.34 3.55
N VAL A 58 23.09 6.67 2.55
CA VAL A 58 23.51 5.26 2.61
C VAL A 58 25.02 5.16 2.43
N GLY A 59 25.63 4.12 2.98
CA GLY A 59 27.06 3.94 2.81
C GLY A 59 27.67 2.70 3.43
N ASP A 60 29.01 2.68 3.39
CA ASP A 60 29.88 1.62 3.91
C ASP A 60 30.74 2.10 5.10
N SER A 61 31.66 1.27 5.57
CA SER A 61 32.60 1.67 6.61
C SER A 61 34.03 1.81 6.09
N GLN A 62 34.86 2.47 6.90
CA GLN A 62 36.30 2.31 6.74
C GLN A 62 36.72 0.90 7.14
N THR A 63 37.85 0.44 6.61
CA THR A 63 38.49 -0.82 7.04
C THR A 63 38.65 -0.85 8.57
N ALA A 64 38.34 -2.00 9.17
CA ALA A 64 38.13 -2.25 10.61
C ALA A 64 36.81 -1.71 11.21
N THR A 65 35.82 -1.34 10.38
CA THR A 65 34.46 -0.95 10.79
C THR A 65 34.41 0.07 11.93
N THR A 66 35.39 0.99 11.97
CA THR A 66 35.54 1.96 13.07
C THR A 66 34.66 3.19 12.91
N SER A 67 34.42 3.62 11.68
CA SER A 67 33.66 4.82 11.33
C SER A 67 33.08 4.75 9.93
N LYS A 68 32.11 5.62 9.65
CA LYS A 68 31.41 5.70 8.36
C LYS A 68 32.37 6.11 7.24
N LEU A 69 32.19 5.51 6.07
CA LEU A 69 32.80 5.85 4.80
C LEU A 69 31.70 5.84 3.71
N GLY A 70 32.06 6.20 2.47
CA GLY A 70 31.20 6.01 1.30
C GLY A 70 29.79 6.54 1.51
N ALA A 71 29.64 7.84 1.73
CA ALA A 71 28.36 8.44 2.12
C ALA A 71 27.65 9.05 0.91
N TYR A 72 26.50 8.47 0.55
CA TYR A 72 25.70 8.84 -0.60
C TYR A 72 24.33 9.33 -0.15
N ARG A 73 24.03 10.61 -0.39
CA ARG A 73 22.81 11.29 0.08
C ARG A 73 21.74 11.30 -1.00
N PHE A 74 20.48 11.03 -0.64
CA PHE A 74 19.36 11.28 -1.54
C PHE A 74 19.24 12.76 -1.92
N ALA A 75 19.02 13.04 -3.19
CA ALA A 75 18.97 14.38 -3.74
C ALA A 75 17.85 14.50 -4.77
N ASN A 76 17.35 15.73 -4.98
CA ASN A 76 16.32 16.05 -5.97
C ASN A 76 15.09 15.12 -5.95
N MET A 77 14.71 14.59 -4.78
CA MET A 77 13.63 13.60 -4.67
C MET A 77 12.26 14.19 -5.02
N ALA A 78 12.09 15.50 -4.82
CA ALA A 78 10.89 16.24 -5.23
C ALA A 78 10.70 16.29 -6.75
N GLY A 79 11.74 15.98 -7.53
CA GLY A 79 11.65 15.81 -8.98
C GLY A 79 11.07 14.45 -9.40
N ILE A 80 10.97 13.50 -8.48
CA ILE A 80 10.34 12.18 -8.69
C ILE A 80 8.90 12.21 -8.13
N ALA A 81 8.74 12.48 -6.84
CA ALA A 81 7.44 12.56 -6.16
C ALA A 81 7.50 13.52 -4.97
N SER A 82 6.34 14.04 -4.54
CA SER A 82 6.26 14.86 -3.32
C SER A 82 6.45 14.04 -2.05
N ASP A 83 5.98 12.79 -2.07
CA ASP A 83 5.90 11.87 -0.94
C ASP A 83 6.27 10.46 -1.39
N PHE A 84 6.92 9.72 -0.49
CA PHE A 84 7.41 8.36 -0.65
C PHE A 84 6.79 7.50 0.44
N PRO A 85 5.67 6.83 0.15
CA PRO A 85 4.98 5.98 1.11
C PRO A 85 5.79 4.83 1.71
N ALA A 86 5.33 4.34 2.87
CA ALA A 86 5.77 3.07 3.44
C ALA A 86 5.62 1.93 2.41
N GLY A 87 6.57 1.00 2.38
CA GLY A 87 6.61 -0.08 1.37
C GLY A 87 7.36 0.29 0.08
N THR A 88 7.84 1.54 -0.04
CA THR A 88 8.74 1.96 -1.12
C THR A 88 10.11 1.31 -0.98
N ILE A 89 10.60 0.73 -2.07
CA ILE A 89 11.94 0.15 -2.16
C ILE A 89 12.82 1.05 -3.01
N ILE A 90 14.01 1.36 -2.52
CA ILE A 90 14.97 2.19 -3.25
C ILE A 90 16.31 1.48 -3.31
N VAL A 91 16.78 1.21 -4.52
CA VAL A 91 18.12 0.69 -4.79
C VAL A 91 19.06 1.87 -5.06
N ILE A 92 20.21 1.88 -4.39
CA ILE A 92 21.30 2.82 -4.60
C ILE A 92 22.49 2.03 -5.11
N SER A 93 22.88 2.26 -6.36
CA SER A 93 23.83 1.42 -7.08
C SER A 93 24.99 2.20 -7.69
N GLY A 94 26.11 1.51 -7.88
CA GLY A 94 27.19 1.97 -8.76
C GLY A 94 26.80 1.91 -10.24
N ASP A 95 27.65 2.44 -11.11
CA ASP A 95 27.37 2.57 -12.56
C ASP A 95 27.15 1.26 -13.32
N LEU A 96 27.58 0.12 -12.79
CA LEU A 96 27.38 -1.21 -13.37
C LEU A 96 26.33 -2.04 -12.62
N GLY A 97 25.66 -1.44 -11.63
CA GLY A 97 24.58 -2.09 -10.89
C GLY A 97 23.27 -2.18 -11.70
N PRO A 98 22.14 -2.44 -11.03
CA PRO A 98 20.84 -2.59 -11.69
C PRO A 98 20.48 -1.36 -12.54
N ALA A 99 19.58 -1.51 -13.52
CA ALA A 99 19.22 -0.44 -14.46
C ALA A 99 18.46 0.70 -13.76
N VAL A 100 18.81 1.96 -14.05
CA VAL A 100 18.16 3.13 -13.44
C VAL A 100 16.66 3.06 -13.65
N ASP A 101 15.94 3.31 -12.57
CA ASP A 101 14.50 3.40 -12.56
C ASP A 101 14.08 4.64 -11.77
N SER A 102 13.27 5.47 -12.44
CA SER A 102 12.68 6.69 -11.89
C SER A 102 11.19 6.80 -12.23
N SER A 103 10.57 5.76 -12.78
CA SER A 103 9.14 5.75 -13.17
C SER A 103 8.19 5.49 -11.99
N TYR A 104 8.58 5.97 -10.81
CA TYR A 104 7.86 5.76 -9.56
C TYR A 104 6.42 6.24 -9.61
N ASP A 105 5.49 5.29 -9.45
CA ASP A 105 4.05 5.50 -9.43
C ASP A 105 3.36 4.45 -8.55
N PRO A 106 3.35 4.64 -7.21
CA PRO A 106 2.71 3.70 -6.29
C PRO A 106 1.22 3.46 -6.58
N ALA A 107 0.52 4.49 -7.09
CA ALA A 107 -0.89 4.37 -7.48
C ALA A 107 -1.07 3.47 -8.72
N GLY A 108 -0.11 3.52 -9.65
CA GLY A 108 0.00 2.61 -10.80
C GLY A 108 0.65 1.26 -10.49
N GLY A 109 1.04 1.02 -9.23
CA GLY A 109 1.68 -0.23 -8.78
C GLY A 109 3.20 -0.28 -8.92
N ASP A 110 3.85 0.81 -9.33
CA ASP A 110 5.32 0.92 -9.34
C ASP A 110 5.84 1.60 -8.05
N TRP A 111 6.27 0.78 -7.11
CA TRP A 111 6.68 1.20 -5.76
C TRP A 111 8.19 1.41 -5.62
N ASN A 112 8.94 1.29 -6.72
CA ASN A 112 10.36 1.04 -6.62
C ASN A 112 11.15 2.11 -7.38
N LEU A 113 12.37 2.32 -6.91
CA LEU A 113 13.33 3.22 -7.53
C LEU A 113 14.67 2.51 -7.62
N ASN A 114 15.41 2.81 -8.67
CA ASN A 114 16.82 2.47 -8.72
C ASN A 114 17.63 3.67 -9.18
N LEU A 115 18.45 4.16 -8.25
CA LEU A 115 19.21 5.38 -8.38
C LEU A 115 20.70 5.04 -8.44
N ARG A 116 21.42 5.71 -9.35
CA ARG A 116 22.87 5.61 -9.41
C ARG A 116 23.53 6.64 -8.52
N THR A 117 24.66 6.28 -7.91
CA THR A 117 25.51 7.22 -7.16
C THR A 117 26.11 8.32 -8.04
N SER A 118 26.21 8.09 -9.36
CA SER A 118 26.56 9.09 -10.38
C SER A 118 25.36 9.89 -10.91
N GLY A 119 24.13 9.50 -10.53
CA GLY A 119 22.89 10.06 -11.03
C GLY A 119 22.47 11.36 -10.34
N ALA A 120 21.46 12.04 -10.90
CA ALA A 120 20.99 13.32 -10.37
C ALA A 120 20.29 13.21 -9.00
N ASN A 121 19.84 12.02 -8.62
CA ASN A 121 19.09 11.78 -7.39
C ASN A 121 19.94 11.31 -6.21
N ILE A 122 21.25 11.21 -6.40
CA ILE A 122 22.20 10.88 -5.34
C ILE A 122 23.35 11.89 -5.38
N THR A 123 23.72 12.43 -4.22
CA THR A 123 24.89 13.28 -4.07
C THR A 123 25.95 12.54 -3.26
N THR A 124 27.13 12.37 -3.82
CA THR A 124 28.30 11.85 -3.10
C THR A 124 28.78 12.88 -2.08
N VAL A 125 28.62 12.57 -0.79
CA VAL A 125 29.11 13.40 0.33
C VAL A 125 30.55 13.02 0.67
N THR A 126 30.81 11.73 0.79
CA THR A 126 32.15 11.16 0.97
C THR A 126 32.34 10.06 -0.06
N ALA A 127 33.32 10.21 -0.95
CA ALA A 127 33.64 9.17 -1.92
C ALA A 127 34.22 7.92 -1.23
N GLY A 128 33.99 6.75 -1.81
CA GLY A 128 34.27 5.44 -1.18
C GLY A 128 33.13 4.48 -1.48
N GLY A 129 32.91 3.47 -0.65
CA GLY A 129 31.90 2.46 -0.97
C GLY A 129 32.52 1.31 -1.74
N ASP A 130 33.16 0.39 -1.04
CA ASP A 130 33.51 -0.95 -1.52
C ASP A 130 33.03 -1.88 -0.41
N LEU A 131 31.89 -2.55 -0.60
CA LEU A 131 31.36 -3.50 0.36
C LEU A 131 32.31 -4.70 0.42
N ALA A 132 33.37 -4.58 1.24
CA ALA A 132 34.44 -5.55 1.27
C ALA A 132 34.03 -6.79 2.09
N ALA A 133 34.98 -7.71 2.32
CA ALA A 133 34.70 -8.94 3.07
C ALA A 133 34.33 -8.68 4.54
N THR A 134 34.68 -7.51 5.06
CA THR A 134 34.39 -7.06 6.42
C THR A 134 34.01 -5.59 6.36
N ASP A 135 32.73 -5.31 6.51
CA ASP A 135 32.22 -3.94 6.49
C ASP A 135 30.87 -3.87 7.19
N VAL A 136 30.29 -2.69 7.14
CA VAL A 136 28.90 -2.46 7.48
C VAL A 136 28.18 -1.83 6.30
N VAL A 137 26.89 -2.11 6.17
CA VAL A 137 25.98 -1.28 5.36
C VAL A 137 25.18 -0.43 6.32
N TRP A 138 25.15 0.89 6.12
CA TRP A 138 24.41 1.79 6.99
C TRP A 138 23.51 2.75 6.23
N VAL A 139 22.46 3.20 6.93
CA VAL A 139 21.59 4.32 6.56
C VAL A 139 21.50 5.26 7.76
N ASP A 140 21.74 6.55 7.56
CA ASP A 140 21.70 7.54 8.64
C ASP A 140 21.48 8.94 8.06
N VAL A 141 21.22 9.92 8.92
CA VAL A 141 21.14 11.35 8.58
C VAL A 141 22.50 12.06 8.71
N THR A 142 23.49 11.39 9.29
CA THR A 142 24.87 11.89 9.45
C THR A 142 25.87 11.11 8.58
N ALA A 143 26.67 11.83 7.80
CA ALA A 143 27.63 11.25 6.83
C ALA A 143 28.93 10.72 7.45
N THR A 144 29.23 11.08 8.69
CA THR A 144 30.50 10.79 9.37
C THR A 144 30.25 10.40 10.80
N GLY A 145 31.20 9.70 11.42
CA GLY A 145 31.15 9.33 12.83
C GLY A 145 31.32 7.83 13.04
N THR A 146 31.24 7.41 14.30
CA THR A 146 31.51 6.03 14.73
C THR A 146 30.25 5.32 15.26
N ALA A 147 29.07 5.88 15.05
CA ALA A 147 27.82 5.36 15.56
C ALA A 147 26.66 5.64 14.60
N ILE A 148 25.58 4.89 14.77
CA ILE A 148 24.31 5.06 14.06
C ILE A 148 23.34 5.85 14.95
N GLY A 149 22.73 6.88 14.38
CA GLY A 149 21.70 7.68 15.04
C GLY A 149 20.40 6.93 15.26
N ILE A 150 19.49 7.51 16.04
CA ILE A 150 18.19 6.88 16.37
C ILE A 150 17.29 6.68 15.15
N ASP A 151 17.38 7.57 14.17
CA ASP A 151 16.63 7.47 12.91
C ASP A 151 17.38 6.59 11.87
N GLY A 152 18.58 6.10 12.19
CA GLY A 152 19.43 5.32 11.30
C GLY A 152 19.40 3.81 11.57
N VAL A 153 19.93 3.05 10.63
CA VAL A 153 20.08 1.59 10.68
C VAL A 153 21.46 1.18 10.21
N CYS A 154 21.95 0.05 10.69
CA CYS A 154 23.16 -0.57 10.19
C CYS A 154 23.10 -2.09 10.28
N VAL A 155 23.66 -2.74 9.25
CA VAL A 155 23.91 -4.17 9.18
C VAL A 155 25.43 -4.36 9.21
N ASN A 156 25.93 -4.93 10.30
CA ASN A 156 27.33 -5.32 10.42
C ASN A 156 27.53 -6.74 9.87
N TYR A 157 28.65 -7.00 9.21
CA TYR A 157 29.09 -8.36 8.89
C TYR A 157 30.59 -8.57 9.08
N ASP A 158 31.25 -7.64 9.79
CA ASP A 158 32.59 -7.84 10.32
C ASP A 158 32.52 -8.73 11.58
N SER A 159 33.31 -9.80 11.58
CA SER A 159 33.44 -10.73 12.71
C SER A 159 34.21 -10.16 13.91
N THR A 160 34.95 -9.07 13.70
CA THR A 160 35.75 -8.37 14.72
C THR A 160 35.46 -6.87 14.64
N PRO A 161 34.21 -6.45 14.91
CA PRO A 161 33.77 -5.12 14.56
C PRO A 161 34.48 -4.04 15.38
N GLY A 162 34.87 -2.96 14.71
CA GLY A 162 35.24 -1.70 15.33
C GLY A 162 34.02 -0.97 15.91
N THR A 163 34.22 0.28 16.33
CA THR A 163 33.19 1.03 17.06
C THR A 163 31.89 1.21 16.29
N LEU A 164 31.94 1.48 14.98
CA LEU A 164 30.73 1.58 14.16
C LEU A 164 30.05 0.22 14.02
N GLY A 165 30.78 -0.82 13.64
CA GLY A 165 30.22 -2.18 13.50
C GLY A 165 29.56 -2.69 14.77
N ALA A 166 30.16 -2.40 15.93
CA ALA A 166 29.61 -2.77 17.23
C ALA A 166 28.35 -1.98 17.63
N SER A 167 28.07 -0.86 16.95
CA SER A 167 26.87 -0.04 17.17
C SER A 167 25.68 -0.44 16.29
N CYS A 168 25.88 -1.34 15.32
CA CYS A 168 24.86 -1.77 14.39
C CYS A 168 23.80 -2.64 15.05
N GLN A 169 22.54 -2.52 14.59
CA GLN A 169 21.40 -3.21 15.19
C GLN A 169 21.44 -4.72 14.97
N VAL A 170 22.11 -5.19 13.91
CA VAL A 170 22.24 -6.60 13.58
C VAL A 170 23.66 -6.90 13.11
N THR A 171 24.14 -8.10 13.43
CA THR A 171 25.31 -8.70 12.79
C THR A 171 24.88 -9.94 12.01
N VAL A 172 25.17 -9.96 10.71
CA VAL A 172 24.85 -11.08 9.80
C VAL A 172 26.12 -11.80 9.39
N ALA A 173 25.99 -12.95 8.73
CA ALA A 173 27.13 -13.65 8.18
C ALA A 173 27.75 -12.84 7.02
N ALA A 174 29.08 -12.78 6.95
CA ALA A 174 29.77 -12.10 5.84
C ALA A 174 29.39 -12.72 4.49
N PRO A 175 28.85 -11.93 3.54
CA PRO A 175 28.56 -12.44 2.20
C PRO A 175 29.87 -12.77 1.46
N ALA A 176 29.86 -13.88 0.72
CA ALA A 176 30.92 -14.22 -0.22
C ALA A 176 31.12 -13.11 -1.26
N ASN A 177 32.27 -13.11 -1.95
CA ASN A 177 32.47 -12.17 -3.05
C ASN A 177 31.43 -12.43 -4.15
N ASN A 178 30.93 -11.38 -4.79
CA ASN A 178 29.91 -11.46 -5.84
C ASN A 178 28.60 -12.12 -5.36
N SER A 179 28.20 -11.81 -4.13
CA SER A 179 26.95 -12.27 -3.54
C SER A 179 26.36 -11.20 -2.62
N GLY A 180 25.11 -11.37 -2.22
CA GLY A 180 24.41 -10.42 -1.37
C GLY A 180 23.99 -10.98 -0.03
N SER A 181 23.44 -10.09 0.79
CA SER A 181 22.62 -10.46 1.95
C SER A 181 21.23 -9.86 1.79
N VAL A 182 20.22 -10.65 2.11
CA VAL A 182 18.81 -10.30 1.92
C VAL A 182 18.06 -10.48 3.23
N LEU A 183 17.18 -9.53 3.56
CA LEU A 183 16.22 -9.69 4.63
C LEU A 183 15.06 -10.58 4.14
N THR A 184 14.86 -11.72 4.79
CA THR A 184 13.85 -12.74 4.45
C THR A 184 12.56 -12.61 5.27
N GLY A 185 12.56 -11.75 6.29
CA GLY A 185 11.42 -11.51 7.16
C GLY A 185 11.08 -10.03 7.33
N ALA A 186 10.40 -9.71 8.44
CA ALA A 186 9.99 -8.35 8.80
C ALA A 186 10.92 -7.67 9.81
N ASP A 187 11.69 -8.45 10.57
CA ASP A 187 12.54 -7.96 11.65
C ASP A 187 13.99 -7.85 11.20
N HIS A 188 14.36 -6.66 10.76
CA HIS A 188 15.71 -6.32 10.32
C HIS A 188 16.78 -6.46 11.43
N THR A 189 16.37 -6.49 12.71
CA THR A 189 17.30 -6.62 13.85
C THR A 189 17.64 -8.07 14.17
N ASN A 190 16.88 -9.03 13.64
CA ASN A 190 17.06 -10.44 13.90
C ASN A 190 17.90 -11.11 12.81
N ALA A 191 19.14 -11.46 13.14
CA ALA A 191 20.07 -12.13 12.23
C ALA A 191 19.53 -13.45 11.63
N ALA A 192 18.60 -14.15 12.30
CA ALA A 192 17.99 -15.36 11.77
C ALA A 192 17.02 -15.10 10.60
N GLN A 193 16.59 -13.84 10.42
CA GLN A 193 15.79 -13.41 9.27
C GLN A 193 16.64 -12.86 8.13
N TRP A 194 17.97 -12.95 8.22
CA TRP A 194 18.87 -12.61 7.12
C TRP A 194 19.43 -13.87 6.46
N SER A 195 19.47 -13.86 5.13
CA SER A 195 20.19 -14.86 4.35
C SER A 195 21.36 -14.19 3.65
N SER A 196 22.57 -14.66 3.93
CA SER A 196 23.81 -14.11 3.38
C SER A 196 24.44 -15.06 2.36
N SER A 197 25.33 -14.54 1.54
CA SER A 197 25.92 -15.26 0.40
C SER A 197 24.87 -15.71 -0.64
N VAL A 198 23.81 -14.93 -0.80
CA VAL A 198 22.81 -15.16 -1.86
C VAL A 198 23.45 -14.79 -3.20
N ALA A 199 23.44 -15.74 -4.15
CA ALA A 199 24.07 -15.55 -5.44
C ALA A 199 23.42 -14.39 -6.22
N ALA A 200 24.21 -13.64 -6.99
CA ALA A 200 23.75 -12.44 -7.70
C ALA A 200 22.45 -12.63 -8.52
N GLY A 201 22.30 -13.78 -9.19
CA GLY A 201 21.10 -14.08 -9.99
C GLY A 201 19.85 -14.47 -9.19
N MET A 202 19.95 -14.56 -7.87
CA MET A 202 18.85 -14.84 -6.95
C MET A 202 18.47 -13.61 -6.10
N LEU A 203 19.25 -12.54 -6.20
CA LEU A 203 18.92 -11.25 -5.58
C LEU A 203 17.81 -10.58 -6.38
N THR A 204 17.06 -9.70 -5.74
CA THR A 204 15.83 -9.13 -6.30
C THR A 204 15.81 -7.60 -6.16
N PRO A 205 16.80 -6.87 -6.71
CA PRO A 205 16.86 -5.42 -6.54
C PRO A 205 15.62 -4.73 -7.10
N GLY A 206 15.00 -3.89 -6.28
CA GLY A 206 13.75 -3.19 -6.58
C GLY A 206 12.51 -4.04 -6.37
N LEU A 207 12.61 -5.20 -5.71
CA LEU A 207 11.48 -6.09 -5.45
C LEU A 207 11.54 -6.65 -4.02
N PRO A 208 10.39 -7.00 -3.42
CA PRO A 208 10.39 -7.75 -2.17
C PRO A 208 11.11 -9.10 -2.28
N ASN A 209 11.86 -9.51 -1.24
CA ASN A 209 12.77 -10.67 -1.24
C ASN A 209 12.07 -12.05 -1.12
N GLY A 210 10.76 -12.12 -1.39
CA GLY A 210 9.96 -13.33 -1.21
C GLY A 210 9.62 -13.64 0.25
N THR A 211 8.85 -14.71 0.44
CA THR A 211 8.48 -15.26 1.76
C THR A 211 7.84 -14.20 2.70
N ASN A 212 8.26 -14.12 3.96
CA ASN A 212 7.68 -13.21 4.95
C ASN A 212 8.05 -11.74 4.69
N ASN A 213 9.15 -11.46 3.97
CA ASN A 213 9.52 -10.11 3.57
C ASN A 213 8.50 -9.52 2.58
N THR A 214 8.07 -10.30 1.57
CA THR A 214 6.99 -9.88 0.65
C THR A 214 5.69 -9.56 1.40
N VAL A 215 5.24 -10.47 2.27
CA VAL A 215 4.02 -10.25 3.06
C VAL A 215 4.11 -8.98 3.89
N PHE A 216 5.26 -8.71 4.50
CA PHE A 216 5.47 -7.51 5.29
C PHE A 216 5.44 -6.23 4.45
N ILE A 217 6.16 -6.21 3.33
CA ILE A 217 6.23 -5.03 2.44
C ILE A 217 4.85 -4.76 1.82
N ASP A 218 4.15 -5.78 1.34
CA ASP A 218 2.82 -5.61 0.77
C ASP A 218 1.81 -5.15 1.83
N GLY A 219 1.98 -5.58 3.08
CA GLY A 219 1.24 -5.04 4.21
C GLY A 219 1.45 -3.54 4.41
N LEU A 220 2.69 -3.03 4.28
CA LEU A 220 2.96 -1.58 4.34
C LEU A 220 2.30 -0.83 3.18
N ARG A 221 2.33 -1.41 1.96
CA ARG A 221 1.73 -0.81 0.75
C ARG A 221 0.21 -0.74 0.83
N ALA A 222 -0.42 -1.77 1.39
CA ALA A 222 -1.87 -1.84 1.60
C ALA A 222 -2.37 -0.73 2.54
N MET A 223 -1.56 -0.29 3.50
CA MET A 223 -1.93 0.81 4.40
C MET A 223 -1.93 2.19 3.72
N LEU A 224 -1.28 2.34 2.57
CA LEU A 224 -1.23 3.60 1.83
C LEU A 224 -2.39 3.78 0.85
N ALA A 225 -2.92 2.70 0.28
CA ALA A 225 -4.06 2.79 -0.64
C ALA A 225 -5.27 3.48 0.03
N GLY A 226 -5.30 3.52 1.37
CA GLY A 226 -6.45 3.91 2.17
C GLY A 226 -7.33 2.68 2.38
N THR A 227 -8.20 2.73 3.39
CA THR A 227 -9.28 1.75 3.45
C THR A 227 -10.22 2.04 2.26
N PRO A 228 -10.47 1.07 1.36
CA PRO A 228 -11.40 1.26 0.25
C PRO A 228 -12.75 1.78 0.76
N VAL A 229 -13.30 2.79 0.12
CA VAL A 229 -14.56 3.40 0.51
C VAL A 229 -15.69 2.87 -0.37
N LEU A 230 -16.66 2.19 0.25
CA LEU A 230 -17.84 1.64 -0.45
C LEU A 230 -18.90 2.72 -0.64
N SER A 231 -19.34 2.92 -1.89
CA SER A 231 -20.46 3.78 -2.27
C SER A 231 -21.55 3.00 -3.01
N LEU A 232 -22.80 3.48 -2.98
CA LEU A 232 -23.92 2.94 -3.74
C LEU A 232 -24.39 3.97 -4.78
N ASP A 233 -24.85 3.51 -5.94
CA ASP A 233 -25.53 4.34 -6.94
C ASP A 233 -27.00 4.62 -6.58
N SER A 234 -27.66 5.44 -7.41
CA SER A 234 -29.08 5.78 -7.27
C SER A 234 -29.82 5.48 -8.57
N PRO A 235 -30.22 4.21 -8.80
CA PRO A 235 -30.90 3.81 -10.02
C PRO A 235 -32.34 4.33 -10.06
N SER A 236 -32.91 4.38 -11.25
CA SER A 236 -34.34 4.63 -11.46
C SER A 236 -34.94 3.58 -12.38
N VAL A 237 -36.21 3.22 -12.18
CA VAL A 237 -36.92 2.28 -13.04
C VAL A 237 -38.36 2.73 -13.25
N ILE A 238 -38.92 2.45 -14.42
CA ILE A 238 -40.35 2.65 -14.70
C ILE A 238 -41.12 1.54 -13.96
N GLU A 239 -42.20 1.92 -13.29
CA GLU A 239 -43.05 1.05 -12.47
C GLU A 239 -43.74 -0.05 -13.28
N GLY A 240 -44.36 0.32 -14.41
CA GLY A 240 -45.11 -0.61 -15.24
C GLY A 240 -46.51 -0.88 -14.70
N ASN A 241 -47.30 -1.65 -15.47
CA ASN A 241 -48.71 -1.84 -15.20
C ASN A 241 -48.96 -2.99 -14.20
N THR A 242 -50.20 -3.17 -13.74
CA THR A 242 -50.58 -4.31 -12.88
C THR A 242 -50.04 -5.65 -13.41
N GLY A 243 -49.13 -6.26 -12.64
CA GLY A 243 -48.53 -7.56 -12.94
C GLY A 243 -47.14 -7.50 -13.58
N ASP A 244 -46.66 -6.29 -13.92
CA ASP A 244 -45.25 -6.05 -14.21
C ASP A 244 -44.42 -6.11 -12.93
N MET A 245 -43.16 -6.54 -13.06
CA MET A 245 -42.21 -6.67 -11.95
C MET A 245 -40.81 -6.22 -12.38
N PRO A 246 -40.60 -4.93 -12.68
CA PRO A 246 -39.27 -4.41 -13.00
C PRO A 246 -38.34 -4.44 -11.77
N SER A 247 -37.09 -4.00 -11.93
CA SER A 247 -36.13 -4.03 -10.82
C SER A 247 -35.24 -2.81 -10.79
N LEU A 248 -35.07 -2.24 -9.60
CA LEU A 248 -34.00 -1.30 -9.30
C LEU A 248 -32.70 -2.10 -9.15
N LEU A 249 -31.78 -1.90 -10.08
CA LEU A 249 -30.46 -2.55 -10.05
C LEU A 249 -29.45 -1.61 -9.40
N PHE A 250 -29.07 -1.92 -8.17
CA PHE A 250 -28.07 -1.18 -7.43
C PHE A 250 -26.67 -1.73 -7.70
N THR A 251 -25.69 -0.83 -7.84
CA THR A 251 -24.27 -1.12 -7.97
C THR A 251 -23.52 -0.53 -6.79
N ALA A 252 -23.01 -1.40 -5.93
CA ALA A 252 -22.09 -1.01 -4.87
C ALA A 252 -20.66 -1.02 -5.42
N THR A 253 -19.92 0.09 -5.24
CA THR A 253 -18.62 0.34 -5.86
C THR A 253 -17.61 0.83 -4.82
N LEU A 254 -16.42 0.23 -4.83
CA LEU A 254 -15.24 0.74 -4.11
C LEU A 254 -14.50 1.77 -4.97
N ASP A 255 -14.00 2.83 -4.34
CA ASP A 255 -13.17 3.84 -5.00
C ASP A 255 -11.79 3.31 -5.43
N ILE A 256 -11.30 2.28 -4.76
CA ILE A 256 -10.13 1.48 -5.09
C ILE A 256 -10.39 -0.02 -4.80
N PRO A 257 -9.70 -0.96 -5.47
CA PRO A 257 -9.80 -2.38 -5.13
C PRO A 257 -9.43 -2.65 -3.66
N ALA A 258 -10.18 -3.52 -2.99
CA ALA A 258 -9.83 -3.99 -1.64
C ALA A 258 -8.72 -5.05 -1.67
N ASN A 259 -7.94 -5.09 -0.59
CA ASN A 259 -6.94 -6.12 -0.33
C ASN A 259 -7.57 -7.17 0.61
N GLY A 260 -8.35 -8.07 0.01
CA GLY A 260 -9.27 -8.98 0.69
C GLY A 260 -10.74 -8.75 0.32
N ASP A 261 -11.59 -9.70 0.69
CA ASP A 261 -13.02 -9.65 0.42
C ASP A 261 -13.70 -8.53 1.26
N CYS A 262 -14.31 -7.57 0.59
CA CYS A 262 -15.17 -6.56 1.22
C CYS A 262 -16.58 -7.15 1.38
N ILE A 263 -16.98 -7.44 2.62
CA ILE A 263 -18.25 -8.11 2.96
C ILE A 263 -19.16 -7.16 3.73
N PHE A 264 -20.33 -6.87 3.19
CA PHE A 264 -21.34 -6.00 3.81
C PHE A 264 -22.74 -6.60 3.65
N SER A 265 -23.75 -5.97 4.26
CA SER A 265 -25.15 -6.31 4.05
C SER A 265 -25.95 -5.08 3.63
N ALA A 266 -27.04 -5.31 2.91
CA ALA A 266 -27.98 -4.26 2.54
C ALA A 266 -29.42 -4.71 2.77
N GLU A 267 -30.32 -3.78 3.08
CA GLU A 267 -31.75 -4.05 3.14
C GLU A 267 -32.57 -2.85 2.69
N THR A 268 -33.78 -3.08 2.17
CA THR A 268 -34.73 -2.00 1.95
C THR A 268 -35.21 -1.45 3.29
N PHE A 269 -35.22 -0.13 3.43
CA PHE A 269 -35.58 0.57 4.65
C PHE A 269 -36.71 1.55 4.37
N ASP A 270 -37.71 1.59 5.25
CA ASP A 270 -38.79 2.59 5.22
C ASP A 270 -38.39 3.74 6.17
N ALA A 271 -38.04 4.88 5.61
CA ALA A 271 -37.58 6.07 6.31
C ALA A 271 -38.73 6.98 6.78
N GLY A 272 -39.98 6.72 6.39
CA GLY A 272 -41.16 7.56 6.63
C GLY A 272 -41.07 8.96 6.00
N GLY A 273 -40.38 9.12 4.88
CA GLY A 273 -40.11 10.38 4.17
C GLY A 273 -41.28 10.89 3.32
N LEU A 274 -41.04 12.02 2.63
CA LEU A 274 -41.96 12.51 1.58
C LEU A 274 -41.64 11.78 0.27
N ASN A 275 -42.67 11.30 -0.43
CA ASN A 275 -42.57 10.52 -1.68
C ASN A 275 -41.83 9.19 -1.51
N GLU A 276 -42.04 8.50 -0.39
CA GLU A 276 -41.47 7.18 -0.16
C GLU A 276 -42.43 6.11 -0.65
N ALA A 277 -41.87 5.16 -1.39
CA ALA A 277 -42.60 4.00 -1.86
C ALA A 277 -43.05 3.14 -0.68
N THR A 278 -44.24 2.57 -0.77
CA THR A 278 -44.89 1.77 0.25
C THR A 278 -44.40 0.31 0.20
N PRO A 279 -43.87 -0.23 1.32
CA PRO A 279 -43.36 -1.59 1.38
C PRO A 279 -44.43 -2.65 1.05
N ASN A 280 -44.12 -3.54 0.10
CA ASN A 280 -45.00 -4.59 -0.45
C ASN A 280 -46.27 -4.10 -1.15
N VAL A 281 -46.32 -2.82 -1.50
CA VAL A 281 -47.28 -2.27 -2.47
C VAL A 281 -46.51 -1.90 -3.73
N ASP A 282 -45.47 -1.08 -3.59
CA ASP A 282 -44.75 -0.49 -4.74
C ASP A 282 -43.39 -1.20 -4.96
N TYR A 283 -42.87 -1.85 -3.91
CA TYR A 283 -41.67 -2.68 -4.01
C TYR A 283 -41.68 -3.87 -3.04
N VAL A 284 -40.87 -4.90 -3.32
CA VAL A 284 -40.71 -6.06 -2.45
C VAL A 284 -39.65 -5.78 -1.37
N VAL A 285 -40.03 -5.90 -0.10
CA VAL A 285 -39.08 -5.80 1.02
C VAL A 285 -38.00 -6.86 0.89
N SER A 286 -36.75 -6.41 0.78
CA SER A 286 -35.61 -7.25 0.39
C SER A 286 -34.45 -7.08 1.36
N SER A 287 -33.73 -8.18 1.64
CA SER A 287 -32.49 -8.18 2.41
C SER A 287 -31.41 -9.00 1.70
N PHE A 288 -30.18 -8.50 1.75
CA PHE A 288 -29.03 -9.00 1.03
C PHE A 288 -27.87 -9.23 2.02
N PRO A 289 -27.87 -10.36 2.73
CA PRO A 289 -26.80 -10.67 3.67
C PRO A 289 -25.52 -11.08 2.93
N ASN A 290 -24.38 -10.61 3.43
CA ASN A 290 -23.04 -10.98 2.93
C ASN A 290 -22.84 -10.70 1.43
N LEU A 291 -23.23 -9.51 0.97
CA LEU A 291 -22.77 -9.02 -0.32
C LEU A 291 -21.24 -8.94 -0.27
N THR A 292 -20.59 -9.58 -1.23
CA THR A 292 -19.13 -9.67 -1.31
C THR A 292 -18.64 -9.00 -2.57
N ILE A 293 -17.75 -8.02 -2.43
CA ILE A 293 -16.84 -7.60 -3.48
C ILE A 293 -15.55 -8.38 -3.26
N PRO A 294 -15.23 -9.37 -4.12
CA PRO A 294 -14.05 -10.21 -3.93
C PRO A 294 -12.75 -9.41 -3.99
N ASP A 295 -11.69 -9.95 -3.38
CA ASP A 295 -10.33 -9.40 -3.48
C ASP A 295 -9.95 -9.01 -4.92
N GLY A 296 -9.38 -7.82 -5.09
CA GLY A 296 -9.00 -7.26 -6.38
C GLY A 296 -10.16 -6.81 -7.30
N MET A 297 -11.41 -7.07 -6.92
CA MET A 297 -12.59 -6.53 -7.60
C MET A 297 -13.03 -5.21 -6.97
N GLN A 298 -13.89 -4.46 -7.67
CA GLN A 298 -14.33 -3.13 -7.24
C GLN A 298 -15.84 -2.96 -7.11
N SER A 299 -16.64 -3.92 -7.56
CA SER A 299 -18.10 -3.74 -7.55
C SER A 299 -18.88 -5.03 -7.42
N VAL A 300 -20.06 -4.93 -6.83
CA VAL A 300 -21.09 -5.97 -6.80
C VAL A 300 -22.46 -5.35 -7.08
N GLN A 301 -23.37 -6.12 -7.66
CA GLN A 301 -24.74 -5.68 -7.93
C GLN A 301 -25.75 -6.51 -7.13
N PHE A 302 -26.84 -5.87 -6.76
CA PHE A 302 -28.04 -6.50 -6.20
C PHE A 302 -29.28 -5.75 -6.68
N SER A 303 -30.44 -6.39 -6.65
CA SER A 303 -31.66 -5.84 -7.24
C SER A 303 -32.85 -5.89 -6.29
N VAL A 304 -33.58 -4.79 -6.18
CA VAL A 304 -34.87 -4.72 -5.48
C VAL A 304 -36.01 -4.81 -6.51
N PRO A 305 -36.90 -5.81 -6.42
CA PRO A 305 -38.07 -5.89 -7.29
C PRO A 305 -39.07 -4.76 -6.99
N VAL A 306 -39.56 -4.13 -8.05
CA VAL A 306 -40.66 -3.14 -8.05
C VAL A 306 -41.94 -3.86 -8.45
N ILE A 307 -43.06 -3.45 -7.88
CA ILE A 307 -44.39 -4.03 -8.12
C ILE A 307 -45.16 -3.01 -8.94
N GLY A 308 -45.42 -3.30 -10.22
CA GLY A 308 -46.19 -2.40 -11.08
C GLY A 308 -47.70 -2.47 -10.80
N ASP A 309 -48.38 -1.34 -10.91
CA ASP A 309 -49.84 -1.25 -10.82
C ASP A 309 -50.47 -0.27 -11.83
N ASP A 310 -51.71 0.21 -11.61
CA ASP A 310 -52.39 1.12 -12.57
C ASP A 310 -52.86 2.42 -11.86
N LEU A 311 -52.25 2.75 -10.70
CA LEU A 311 -52.58 3.89 -9.84
C LEU A 311 -51.62 5.05 -10.08
N ILE A 312 -52.19 6.25 -10.21
CA ILE A 312 -51.39 7.47 -10.35
C ILE A 312 -50.91 7.92 -8.96
N GLU A 313 -49.63 7.73 -8.69
CA GLU A 313 -49.00 7.96 -7.38
C GLU A 313 -47.89 9.03 -7.45
N GLY A 314 -47.35 9.27 -8.64
CA GLY A 314 -46.17 10.11 -8.89
C GLY A 314 -44.86 9.38 -8.53
N ASP A 315 -43.71 9.96 -8.90
CA ASP A 315 -42.41 9.31 -8.64
C ASP A 315 -42.13 9.11 -7.14
N GLU A 316 -41.72 7.89 -6.79
CA GLU A 316 -41.48 7.46 -5.41
C GLU A 316 -40.05 6.98 -5.19
N ILE A 317 -39.64 6.91 -3.92
CA ILE A 317 -38.28 6.60 -3.50
C ILE A 317 -38.25 5.31 -2.67
N VAL A 318 -37.34 4.40 -3.03
CA VAL A 318 -36.98 3.23 -2.22
C VAL A 318 -35.66 3.49 -1.52
N THR A 319 -35.65 3.52 -0.19
CA THR A 319 -34.41 3.70 0.60
C THR A 319 -33.74 2.35 0.89
N ILE A 320 -32.42 2.32 0.89
CA ILE A 320 -31.57 1.17 1.20
C ILE A 320 -30.75 1.52 2.44
N ASP A 321 -30.74 0.64 3.44
CA ASP A 321 -29.74 0.69 4.51
C ASP A 321 -28.56 -0.23 4.16
N ILE A 322 -27.34 0.21 4.44
CA ILE A 322 -26.10 -0.55 4.23
C ILE A 322 -25.35 -0.60 5.54
N PHE A 323 -25.04 -1.82 5.99
CA PHE A 323 -24.40 -2.03 7.27
C PHE A 323 -23.44 -3.22 7.27
N GLY A 324 -22.56 -3.24 8.27
CA GLY A 324 -21.49 -4.20 8.44
C GLY A 324 -20.25 -3.50 8.99
N GLU A 325 -19.27 -4.30 9.43
CA GLU A 325 -17.91 -3.81 9.76
C GLU A 325 -16.91 -4.67 8.98
N PRO A 326 -16.77 -4.44 7.66
CA PRO A 326 -15.78 -5.16 6.87
C PRO A 326 -14.37 -4.66 7.20
N ASP A 327 -13.48 -5.54 7.67
CA ASP A 327 -12.07 -5.18 7.91
C ASP A 327 -11.34 -4.68 6.63
N ALA A 328 -11.85 -5.04 5.45
CA ALA A 328 -11.24 -4.76 4.14
C ALA A 328 -11.76 -3.49 3.44
N CYS A 329 -12.82 -2.84 3.93
CA CYS A 329 -13.40 -1.64 3.32
C CYS A 329 -14.20 -0.82 4.35
N ASP A 330 -14.21 0.50 4.22
CA ASP A 330 -15.06 1.39 5.02
C ASP A 330 -16.40 1.59 4.33
N ILE A 331 -17.49 1.43 5.08
CA ILE A 331 -18.84 1.69 4.57
C ILE A 331 -19.11 3.19 4.66
N PHE A 332 -19.25 3.86 3.51
CA PHE A 332 -19.62 5.27 3.42
C PHE A 332 -20.60 5.50 2.27
N SER A 333 -21.90 5.51 2.55
CA SER A 333 -22.88 5.80 1.51
C SER A 333 -23.22 7.29 1.45
N ALA A 334 -22.94 7.93 0.30
CA ALA A 334 -23.39 9.30 0.01
C ALA A 334 -24.82 9.34 -0.55
N SER A 335 -25.32 8.23 -1.11
CA SER A 335 -26.68 8.09 -1.68
C SER A 335 -27.14 6.65 -1.50
N ASN A 336 -28.32 6.45 -0.91
CA ASN A 336 -28.80 5.13 -0.52
C ASN A 336 -30.26 4.94 -0.94
N PHE A 337 -30.61 5.38 -2.14
CA PHE A 337 -32.00 5.33 -2.62
C PHE A 337 -32.07 5.02 -4.11
N GLY A 338 -33.20 4.44 -4.54
CA GLY A 338 -33.59 4.33 -5.94
C GLY A 338 -34.95 4.99 -6.18
N THR A 339 -35.27 5.29 -7.45
CA THR A 339 -36.51 5.97 -7.83
C THR A 339 -37.41 5.06 -8.66
N ILE A 340 -38.65 4.88 -8.23
CA ILE A 340 -39.74 4.30 -9.02
C ILE A 340 -40.38 5.47 -9.78
N ILE A 341 -40.43 5.36 -11.10
CA ILE A 341 -41.02 6.36 -11.99
C ILE A 341 -42.42 5.89 -12.36
N ASP A 342 -43.42 6.63 -11.89
CA ASP A 342 -44.83 6.41 -12.21
C ASP A 342 -45.06 6.69 -13.71
N ASP A 343 -45.59 5.70 -14.43
CA ASP A 343 -45.97 5.82 -15.84
C ASP A 343 -47.49 5.78 -16.08
N ASP A 344 -48.28 5.84 -15.02
CA ASP A 344 -49.72 5.76 -15.09
C ASP A 344 -50.40 7.06 -15.53
N VAL A 345 -51.50 6.87 -16.25
CA VAL A 345 -52.28 7.98 -16.81
C VAL A 345 -53.77 7.77 -16.58
N PRO A 346 -54.56 8.84 -16.45
CA PRO A 346 -56.00 8.72 -16.26
C PRO A 346 -56.64 7.94 -17.40
N LEU A 347 -57.50 6.99 -17.07
CA LEU A 347 -58.30 6.28 -18.07
C LEU A 347 -59.06 7.29 -18.95
N PRO A 348 -59.11 7.09 -20.28
CA PRO A 348 -59.84 7.97 -21.16
C PRO A 348 -61.33 8.00 -20.77
N GLN A 349 -61.83 9.17 -20.42
CA GLN A 349 -63.26 9.35 -20.15
C GLN A 349 -64.02 9.30 -21.48
N PHE A 350 -64.82 8.25 -21.67
CA PHE A 350 -65.80 8.21 -22.75
C PHE A 350 -66.94 9.20 -22.42
N VAL A 351 -66.98 10.32 -23.15
CA VAL A 351 -68.14 11.20 -23.17
C VAL A 351 -69.11 10.66 -24.22
N ILE A 352 -70.27 10.17 -23.77
CA ILE A 352 -71.40 9.92 -24.67
C ILE A 352 -72.17 11.25 -24.75
N ASP A 353 -72.14 11.88 -25.93
CA ASP A 353 -73.05 12.98 -26.31
C ASP A 353 -74.44 12.40 -26.68
#